data_AF-A0A4Y2AHZ2-F1
#
_entry.id   AF-A0A4Y2AHZ2-F1
#
_cell.length_a   1.000
_cell.length_b   1.000
_cell.length_c   1.000
_cell.angle_alpha   90.00
_cell.angle_beta   90.00
_cell.angle_gamma   90.00
#
_symmetry.space_group_name_H-M   'P 1'
#
loop_
_entity.id
_entity.type
_entity.pdbx_description
1 polymer ?
#
loop_
_entity_poly.entity_id
_entity_poly.type
_entity_poly.pdbx_seq_one_letter_code
_entity_poly.pdbx_strand_id
1 'polypeptide(L)'
;MISKVDYNLALTCSNGTEYRECGPACPPTCADQQPVCNTLKCVDGCHCPEGTVLEKKQCVPVESCPCHYEKQHFASGETIQQDCNA
;
A
#
# COMPACT_ATOMS: atom_id res chain seq x y z
N MET A 1 -14.14 24.40 -33.31
CA MET A 1 -13.53 23.06 -33.38
C MET A 1 -13.32 22.59 -31.96
N ILE A 2 -14.28 21.88 -31.39
CA ILE A 2 -14.14 21.32 -30.04
C ILE A 2 -13.30 20.07 -30.21
N SER A 3 -12.03 20.12 -29.82
CA SER A 3 -11.18 18.93 -29.74
C SER A 3 -11.88 17.95 -28.80
N LYS A 4 -12.33 16.82 -29.35
CA LYS A 4 -12.75 15.67 -28.56
C LYS A 4 -11.52 15.28 -27.73
N VAL A 5 -11.54 15.55 -26.43
CA VAL A 5 -10.62 14.88 -25.51
C VAL A 5 -10.97 13.41 -25.60
N ASP A 6 -9.99 12.58 -25.98
CA ASP A 6 -10.19 11.14 -26.13
C ASP A 6 -10.55 10.52 -24.77
N TYR A 7 -11.84 10.36 -24.51
CA TYR A 7 -12.44 9.70 -23.34
C TYR A 7 -12.22 8.17 -23.33
N ASN A 8 -11.02 7.72 -23.71
CA ASN A 8 -10.61 6.33 -23.66
C ASN A 8 -9.13 6.18 -23.26
N LEU A 9 -8.66 7.04 -22.35
CA LEU A 9 -7.52 6.69 -21.53
C LEU A 9 -8.02 5.68 -20.48
N ALA A 10 -7.87 4.38 -20.76
CA ALA A 10 -8.08 3.38 -19.75
C ALA A 10 -7.19 3.75 -18.55
N LEU A 11 -7.80 4.19 -17.45
CA LEU A 11 -7.08 4.57 -16.25
C LEU A 11 -6.37 3.32 -15.74
N THR A 12 -5.09 3.22 -16.10
CA THR A 12 -4.31 2.01 -15.86
C THR A 12 -3.53 2.23 -14.58
N CYS A 13 -4.01 1.62 -13.51
CA CYS A 13 -3.28 1.56 -12.26
C CYS A 13 -2.06 0.65 -12.41
N SER A 14 -0.94 1.07 -11.85
CA SER A 14 0.37 0.39 -11.96
C SER A 14 0.82 -0.13 -10.59
N ASN A 15 1.87 -0.95 -10.55
CA ASN A 15 2.46 -1.45 -9.29
C ASN A 15 1.49 -2.24 -8.39
N GLY A 16 0.56 -2.98 -9.02
CA GLY A 16 -0.41 -3.80 -8.30
C GLY A 16 -1.54 -3.02 -7.63
N THR A 17 -1.70 -1.73 -7.97
CA THR A 17 -2.85 -0.94 -7.51
C THR A 17 -4.07 -1.18 -8.40
N GLU A 18 -5.26 -0.96 -7.84
CA GLU A 18 -6.55 -1.01 -8.53
C GLU A 18 -7.26 0.33 -8.44
N TYR A 19 -8.02 0.67 -9.48
CA TYR A 19 -8.81 1.89 -9.48
C TYR A 19 -10.04 1.72 -8.60
N ARG A 20 -10.27 2.68 -7.70
CA ARG A 20 -11.51 2.80 -6.94
C ARG A 20 -11.94 4.26 -6.88
N GLU A 21 -13.23 4.50 -7.12
CA GLU A 21 -13.84 5.83 -7.02
C GLU A 21 -13.82 6.38 -5.58
N CYS A 22 -13.74 5.49 -4.59
CA CYS A 22 -13.80 5.80 -3.18
C CYS A 22 -12.84 4.88 -2.40
N GLY A 23 -11.58 5.28 -2.29
CA GLY A 23 -10.58 4.62 -1.46
C GLY A 23 -10.15 5.46 -0.25
N PRO A 24 -9.32 4.90 0.65
CA PRO A 24 -8.84 5.61 1.82
C PRO A 24 -8.00 6.83 1.42
N ALA A 25 -8.17 7.95 2.13
CA ALA A 25 -7.45 9.19 1.85
C ALA A 25 -5.94 9.10 2.14
N CYS A 26 -5.55 8.18 3.03
CA CYS A 26 -4.18 7.84 3.33
C CYS A 26 -3.99 6.32 3.10
N PRO A 27 -3.01 5.91 2.30
CA PRO A 27 -2.80 4.50 1.98
C PRO A 27 -2.23 3.77 3.21
N PRO A 28 -2.79 2.60 3.59
CA PRO A 28 -2.14 1.68 4.53
C PRO A 28 -0.74 1.28 4.02
N THR A 29 0.22 1.20 4.94
CA THR A 29 1.62 0.82 4.65
C THR A 29 2.07 -0.31 5.58
N CYS A 30 3.21 -0.95 5.30
CA CYS A 30 3.78 -1.91 6.24
C CYS A 30 4.14 -1.29 7.60
N ALA A 31 4.49 0.01 7.62
CA ALA A 31 4.80 0.74 8.84
C ALA A 31 3.55 1.15 9.65
N ASP A 32 2.44 1.40 8.95
CA ASP A 32 1.16 1.80 9.55
C ASP A 32 -0.01 1.21 8.75
N GLN A 33 -0.56 0.11 9.26
CA GLN A 33 -1.63 -0.65 8.61
C GLN A 33 -3.02 -0.03 8.81
N GLN A 34 -3.19 0.84 9.82
CA GLN A 34 -4.46 1.48 10.13
C GLN A 34 -4.26 2.99 10.32
N PRO A 35 -3.82 3.69 9.25
CA PRO A 35 -3.49 5.09 9.36
C PRO A 35 -4.74 5.92 9.63
N VAL A 36 -4.64 6.85 10.58
CA VAL A 36 -5.70 7.83 10.85
C VAL A 36 -5.52 9.01 9.92
N CYS A 37 -6.40 9.13 8.91
CA CYS A 37 -6.35 10.26 8.00
C CYS A 37 -7.05 11.49 8.60
N ASN A 38 -6.56 12.69 8.30
CA ASN A 38 -7.18 13.97 8.71
C ASN A 38 -8.53 14.28 8.02
N THR A 39 -9.11 13.32 7.31
CA THR A 39 -10.38 13.44 6.60
C THR A 39 -11.10 12.10 6.57
N LEU A 40 -12.43 12.13 6.74
CA LEU A 40 -13.31 10.98 6.58
C LEU A 40 -13.80 10.82 5.13
N LYS A 41 -13.48 11.78 4.25
CA LYS A 41 -13.83 11.69 2.84
C LYS A 41 -12.90 10.70 2.15
N CYS A 42 -13.47 9.74 1.44
CA CYS A 42 -12.71 8.88 0.54
C CYS A 42 -12.22 9.67 -0.68
N VAL A 43 -11.22 9.11 -1.36
CA VAL A 43 -10.58 9.71 -2.54
C VAL A 43 -10.65 8.78 -3.74
N ASP A 44 -10.98 9.36 -4.89
CA ASP A 44 -10.93 8.72 -6.20
C ASP A 44 -9.47 8.49 -6.61
N GLY A 45 -9.15 7.30 -7.14
CA GLY A 45 -7.81 7.03 -7.67
C GLY A 45 -7.38 5.58 -7.63
N CYS A 46 -6.07 5.35 -7.77
CA CYS A 46 -5.45 4.03 -7.67
C CYS A 46 -5.04 3.73 -6.24
N HIS A 47 -5.46 2.57 -5.73
CA HIS A 47 -5.27 2.15 -4.35
C HIS A 47 -4.76 0.73 -4.27
N CYS A 48 -4.15 0.35 -3.15
CA CYS A 48 -3.85 -1.06 -2.92
C CYS A 48 -5.16 -1.87 -2.74
N PRO A 49 -5.27 -3.05 -3.39
CA PRO A 49 -6.37 -3.98 -3.16
C PRO A 49 -6.53 -4.35 -1.69
N GLU A 50 -7.73 -4.79 -1.32
CA GLU A 50 -7.97 -5.29 0.04
C GLU A 50 -7.00 -6.44 0.39
N GLY A 51 -6.55 -6.49 1.65
CA GLY A 51 -5.54 -7.44 2.11
C GLY A 51 -4.09 -7.11 1.71
N THR A 52 -3.88 -6.01 0.99
CA THR A 52 -2.53 -5.53 0.62
C THR A 52 -2.25 -4.14 1.19
N VAL A 53 -0.98 -3.84 1.41
CA VAL A 53 -0.50 -2.55 1.91
C VAL A 53 0.62 -2.02 1.01
N LEU A 54 0.82 -0.71 1.02
CA LEU A 54 1.88 -0.08 0.25
C LEU A 54 3.22 -0.27 0.95
N GLU A 55 4.14 -0.96 0.30
CA GLU A 55 5.54 -1.07 0.70
C GLU A 55 6.42 -0.46 -0.39
N LYS A 56 7.11 0.63 -0.05
CA LYS A 56 7.88 1.48 -0.98
C LYS A 56 7.03 2.05 -2.12
N LYS A 57 6.78 1.26 -3.16
CA LYS A 57 6.03 1.66 -4.37
C LYS A 57 5.10 0.57 -4.90
N GLN A 58 4.98 -0.56 -4.21
CA GLN A 58 4.20 -1.71 -4.66
C GLN A 58 3.26 -2.17 -3.55
N CYS A 59 2.10 -2.68 -3.95
CA CYS A 59 1.19 -3.33 -3.02
C CYS A 59 1.70 -4.75 -2.75
N VAL A 60 1.90 -5.05 -1.46
CA VAL A 60 2.30 -6.38 -1.00
C VAL A 60 1.27 -6.92 -0.02
N PRO A 61 1.10 -8.25 0.08
CA PRO A 61 0.28 -8.84 1.14
C PRO A 61 0.80 -8.41 2.51
N VAL A 62 -0.10 -8.20 3.48
CA VAL A 62 0.26 -7.77 4.85
C VAL A 62 1.29 -8.72 5.48
N GLU A 63 1.14 -10.02 5.25
CA GLU A 63 2.04 -11.06 5.73
C GLU A 63 3.44 -11.00 5.10
N SER A 64 3.61 -10.28 3.99
CA SER A 64 4.90 -10.08 3.33
C SER A 64 5.63 -8.82 3.79
N CYS A 65 5.07 -8.08 4.75
CA CYS A 65 5.73 -6.90 5.29
C CYS A 65 7.04 -7.26 5.98
N PRO A 66 8.12 -6.47 5.77
CA PRO A 66 9.35 -6.66 6.51
C PRO A 66 9.13 -6.34 7.99
N CYS A 67 9.75 -7.12 8.85
CA CYS A 67 9.81 -6.81 10.27
C CYS A 67 10.97 -5.83 10.52
N HIS A 68 10.75 -4.84 11.37
CA HIS A 68 11.79 -3.91 11.80
C HIS A 68 12.22 -4.26 13.21
N TYR A 69 13.48 -4.62 13.40
CA TYR A 69 14.07 -4.80 14.72
C TYR A 69 15.36 -3.99 14.79
N GLU A 70 15.46 -3.14 15.80
CA GLU A 70 16.46 -2.08 15.91
C GLU A 70 16.57 -1.23 14.63
N LYS A 71 17.72 -1.29 13.93
CA LYS A 71 18.00 -0.54 12.69
C LYS A 71 18.00 -1.44 11.46
N GLN A 72 17.54 -2.68 11.59
CA GLN A 72 17.58 -3.69 10.54
C GLN A 72 16.18 -4.10 10.11
N HIS A 73 16.06 -4.47 8.83
CA HIS A 73 14.82 -4.97 8.24
C HIS A 73 15.01 -6.45 7.96
N PHE A 74 14.03 -7.24 8.38
CA PHE A 74 14.03 -8.69 8.25
C PHE A 74 12.88 -9.10 7.34
N ALA A 75 13.12 -10.07 6.45
CA ALA A 75 12.08 -10.57 5.58
C ALA A 75 11.00 -11.30 6.39
N SER A 76 9.80 -11.42 5.83
CA SER A 76 8.76 -12.25 6.44
C SER A 76 9.25 -13.69 6.60
N GLY A 77 9.08 -14.24 7.80
CA GLY A 77 9.54 -15.58 8.19
C GLY A 77 11.00 -15.66 8.63
N GLU A 78 11.76 -14.56 8.58
CA GLU A 78 13.12 -14.53 9.09
C GLU A 78 13.14 -14.53 10.63
N THR A 79 14.03 -15.34 11.21
CA THR A 79 14.18 -15.43 12.67
C THR A 79 15.47 -14.75 13.09
N ILE A 80 15.37 -13.89 14.10
CA ILE A 80 16.54 -13.26 14.73
C ILE A 80 16.87 -14.00 16.03
N GLN A 81 18.16 -14.32 16.22
CA GLN A 81 18.63 -14.81 17.51
C GLN A 81 18.84 -13.60 18.42
N GLN A 82 18.10 -13.55 19.53
CA GLN A 82 18.21 -12.51 20.55
C GLN A 82 18.47 -13.20 21.88
N ASP A 83 19.57 -12.84 22.54
CA ASP A 83 20.00 -13.32 23.86
C ASP A 83 19.61 -14.79 24.16
N CYS A 84 18.50 -14.98 24.87
CA CYS A 84 18.04 -16.26 25.40
C CYS A 84 17.00 -17.01 24.54
N ASN A 85 16.71 -16.57 23.31
CA ASN A 85 15.80 -17.27 22.39
C ASN A 85 16.46 -18.48 21.68
N ALA A 86 17.38 -19.17 22.38
CA ALA A 86 18.08 -20.36 21.90
C ALA A 86 17.33 -21.65 22.24
#